data_AF-A0A162T1U6-F1
#
_entry.id   AF-A0A162T1U6-F1
#
_cell.length_a   1.000
_cell.length_b   1.000
_cell.length_c   1.000
_cell.angle_alpha   90.00
_cell.angle_beta   90.00
_cell.angle_gamma   90.00
#
_symmetry.space_group_name_H-M   'P 1'
#
loop_
_entity.id
_entity.type
_entity.pdbx_description
1 polymer ?
#
loop_
_entity_poly.entity_id
_entity_poly.type
_entity_poly.pdbx_seq_one_letter_code
_entity_poly.pdbx_strand_id
1 'polypeptide(L)'
;MTAAPPTTPPPGFIPLKSQSQTLPMTGFGIDHTLLKACMFKKTYIWFRDNMSFWVWITFIGGGHAIGWRWNGSDWVNFEIDLRKIDNFICYI
;
A
#
# COMPACT_ATOMS: atom_id res chain seq x y z
N MET A 1 16.00 7.97 -3.53
CA MET A 1 15.42 8.11 -4.89
C MET A 1 14.15 7.28 -4.91
N THR A 2 12.97 7.91 -4.91
CA THR A 2 11.71 7.19 -5.12
C THR A 2 11.58 6.88 -6.61
N ALA A 3 11.23 5.64 -6.96
CA ALA A 3 10.97 5.29 -8.36
C ALA A 3 9.80 6.11 -8.91
N ALA A 4 9.74 6.33 -10.22
CA ALA A 4 8.68 7.11 -10.84
C ALA A 4 7.28 6.50 -10.55
N PRO A 5 6.25 7.33 -10.36
CA PRO A 5 4.89 6.83 -10.20
C PRO A 5 4.40 6.20 -11.52
N PRO A 6 3.43 5.29 -11.45
CA PRO A 6 2.78 4.79 -12.65
C PRO A 6 2.07 5.95 -13.35
N THR A 7 2.16 6.00 -14.68
CA THR A 7 1.48 7.02 -15.50
C THR A 7 -0.02 6.73 -15.68
N THR A 8 -0.49 5.58 -15.22
CA THR A 8 -1.90 5.19 -15.33
C THR A 8 -2.65 5.39 -14.01
N PRO A 9 -3.93 5.79 -14.07
CA PRO A 9 -4.77 5.87 -12.88
C PRO A 9 -4.96 4.46 -12.26
N PRO A 10 -5.22 4.38 -10.96
CA PRO A 10 -5.64 3.14 -10.34
C PRO A 10 -7.02 2.69 -10.85
N PRO A 11 -7.41 1.43 -10.58
CA PRO A 11 -8.77 0.99 -10.85
C PRO A 11 -9.80 1.93 -10.20
N GLY A 12 -10.81 2.34 -10.96
CA GLY A 12 -11.86 3.26 -10.52
C GLY A 12 -12.88 2.64 -9.55
N PHE A 13 -12.54 1.51 -8.93
CA PHE A 13 -13.37 0.83 -7.94
C PHE A 13 -12.57 0.63 -6.65
N ILE A 14 -13.29 0.45 -5.54
CA ILE A 14 -12.71 0.08 -4.26
C ILE A 14 -12.84 -1.44 -4.14
N PRO A 15 -11.73 -2.18 -3.98
CA PRO A 15 -11.77 -3.63 -3.78
C PRO A 15 -12.62 -4.05 -2.57
N LEU A 16 -13.10 -5.29 -2.59
CA LEU A 16 -13.79 -5.86 -1.43
C LEU A 16 -12.76 -6.26 -0.37
N LYS A 17 -12.90 -5.75 0.86
CA LYS A 17 -12.02 -6.06 1.99
C LYS A 17 -11.97 -7.56 2.32
N SER A 18 -12.99 -8.34 1.96
CA SER A 18 -12.99 -9.81 2.11
C SER A 18 -11.96 -10.54 1.25
N GLN A 19 -11.48 -9.92 0.17
CA GLN A 19 -10.43 -10.46 -0.72
C GLN A 19 -9.04 -9.92 -0.36
N SER A 20 -8.96 -9.05 0.65
CA SER A 20 -7.72 -8.42 1.08
C SER A 20 -6.94 -9.29 2.05
N GLN A 21 -5.66 -8.99 2.17
CA GLN A 21 -4.73 -9.61 3.10
C GLN A 21 -4.48 -8.65 4.26
N THR A 22 -4.39 -9.19 5.47
CA THR A 22 -3.90 -8.45 6.64
C THR A 22 -2.38 -8.53 6.67
N LEU A 23 -1.73 -7.48 7.18
CA LEU A 23 -0.30 -7.56 7.51
C LEU A 23 -0.15 -8.41 8.78
N PRO A 24 0.50 -9.59 8.72
CA PRO A 24 0.69 -10.40 9.91
C PRO A 24 1.59 -9.65 10.90
N MET A 25 1.14 -9.53 12.15
CA MET A 25 2.03 -9.15 13.25
C MET A 25 2.61 -10.43 13.84
N THR A 26 3.92 -10.60 13.71
CA THR A 26 4.68 -11.67 14.36
C THR A 26 5.27 -11.17 15.68
N GLY A 27 5.68 -12.06 16.57
CA GLY A 27 6.34 -11.70 17.83
C GLY A 27 7.62 -10.86 17.66
N PHE A 28 8.18 -10.80 16.45
CA PHE A 28 9.38 -10.03 16.10
C PHE A 28 9.07 -8.72 15.33
N GLY A 29 7.79 -8.39 15.10
CA GLY A 29 7.37 -7.21 14.36
C GLY A 29 6.37 -7.54 13.24
N ILE A 30 6.16 -6.58 12.34
CA ILE A 30 5.28 -6.79 11.19
C ILE A 30 6.01 -7.68 10.18
N ASP A 31 5.31 -8.67 9.61
CA ASP A 31 5.83 -9.41 8.46
C ASP A 31 5.50 -8.64 7.17
N HIS A 32 6.53 -8.06 6.56
CA HIS A 32 6.39 -7.25 5.36
C HIS A 32 6.52 -8.07 4.07
N THR A 33 6.71 -9.40 4.16
CA THR A 33 7.06 -10.25 3.01
C THR A 33 5.97 -10.25 1.95
N LEU A 34 4.71 -10.37 2.37
CA LEU A 34 3.56 -10.30 1.46
C LEU A 34 3.43 -8.92 0.81
N LEU A 35 3.68 -7.85 1.57
CA LEU A 35 3.63 -6.50 1.04
C LEU A 35 4.79 -6.18 0.10
N LYS A 36 5.96 -6.79 0.32
CA LYS A 36 7.09 -6.71 -0.61
C LYS A 36 6.74 -7.29 -1.99
N ALA A 37 5.91 -8.33 -2.05
CA ALA A 37 5.41 -8.85 -3.32
C ALA A 37 4.46 -7.87 -4.05
N CYS A 38 3.88 -6.92 -3.31
CA CYS A 38 3.04 -5.84 -3.83
C CYS A 38 3.84 -4.58 -4.22
N MET A 39 5.16 -4.56 -4.09
CA MET A 39 5.98 -3.45 -4.58
C MET A 39 5.87 -3.32 -6.10
N PHE A 40 5.92 -2.09 -6.61
CA PHE A 40 5.74 -1.77 -8.03
C PHE A 40 4.40 -2.25 -8.62
N LYS A 41 3.37 -2.33 -7.78
CA LYS A 41 2.01 -2.71 -8.15
C LYS A 41 0.99 -1.74 -7.58
N LYS A 42 -0.18 -1.68 -8.22
CA LYS A 42 -1.32 -0.90 -7.73
C LYS A 42 -1.89 -1.60 -6.51
N THR A 43 -1.68 -1.00 -5.34
CA THR A 43 -2.09 -1.57 -4.06
C THR A 43 -3.17 -0.71 -3.44
N TYR A 44 -4.28 -1.31 -3.06
CA TYR A 44 -5.28 -0.63 -2.24
C TYR A 44 -5.02 -0.96 -0.78
N ILE A 45 -4.93 0.06 0.06
CA ILE A 45 -4.64 -0.09 1.49
C ILE A 45 -5.81 0.46 2.28
N TRP A 46 -6.21 -0.30 3.30
CA TRP A 46 -7.09 0.16 4.37
C TRP A 46 -6.28 0.44 5.61
N PHE A 47 -6.50 1.63 6.16
CA PHE A 47 -5.93 2.07 7.41
C PHE A 47 -6.84 1.68 8.57
N ARG A 48 -6.23 1.55 9.74
CA ARG A 48 -6.96 1.39 11.01
C ARG A 48 -7.84 2.61 11.32
N ASP A 49 -7.43 3.79 10.87
CA ASP A 49 -8.13 5.07 11.06
C ASP A 49 -9.28 5.30 10.04
N ASN A 50 -9.83 4.22 9.47
CA ASN A 50 -10.94 4.25 8.50
C ASN A 50 -10.64 4.97 7.17
N MET A 51 -9.38 5.33 6.92
CA MET A 51 -8.92 5.83 5.63
C MET A 51 -8.64 4.65 4.70
N SER A 52 -8.88 4.82 3.40
CA SER A 52 -8.44 3.85 2.40
C SER A 52 -8.20 4.49 1.05
N PHE A 53 -7.10 4.11 0.41
CA PHE A 53 -6.72 4.70 -0.87
C PHE A 53 -5.75 3.81 -1.64
N TRP A 54 -5.64 4.10 -2.93
CA TRP A 54 -4.66 3.48 -3.81
C TRP A 54 -3.26 4.04 -3.53
N VAL A 55 -2.30 3.14 -3.43
CA VAL A 55 -0.89 3.43 -3.30
C VAL A 55 -0.08 2.62 -4.30
N TRP A 56 1.11 3.14 -4.59
CA TRP A 56 2.13 2.48 -5.36
C TRP A 56 3.42 2.49 -4.54
N ILE A 57 3.75 1.34 -3.96
CA ILE A 57 4.89 1.22 -3.05
C ILE A 57 6.16 0.97 -3.88
N THR A 58 7.18 1.79 -3.66
CA THR A 58 8.48 1.68 -4.33
C THR A 58 9.56 1.15 -3.42
N PHE A 59 9.39 1.31 -2.11
CA PHE A 59 10.35 0.89 -1.10
C PHE A 59 9.65 0.50 0.19
N ILE A 60 10.15 -0.55 0.85
CA ILE A 60 9.69 -0.99 2.17
C ILE A 60 10.93 -1.25 3.03
N GLY A 61 11.01 -0.60 4.19
CA GLY A 61 12.14 -0.73 5.11
C GLY A 61 11.82 -0.20 6.49
N GLY A 62 12.42 -0.78 7.54
CA GLY A 62 12.33 -0.26 8.90
C GLY A 62 10.93 -0.17 9.51
N GLY A 63 9.94 -0.88 8.97
CA GLY A 63 8.54 -0.78 9.40
C GLY A 63 7.74 0.33 8.69
N HIS A 64 8.33 0.97 7.68
CA HIS A 64 7.69 1.99 6.86
C HIS A 64 7.69 1.59 5.39
N ALA A 65 6.73 2.12 4.63
CA ALA A 65 6.65 2.02 3.19
C ALA A 65 6.66 3.41 2.56
N ILE A 66 7.44 3.56 1.50
CA ILE A 66 7.59 4.81 0.75
C ILE A 66 7.14 4.58 -0.69
N GLY A 67 6.41 5.54 -1.23
CA GLY A 67 6.01 5.53 -2.63
C GLY A 67 5.07 6.67 -2.94
N TRP A 68 3.97 6.33 -3.61
CA TRP A 68 3.02 7.29 -4.13
C TRP A 68 1.62 6.92 -3.69
N ARG A 69 0.80 7.91 -3.35
CA ARG A 69 -0.65 7.73 -3.14
C ARG A 69 -1.42 8.40 -4.25
N TRP A 70 -2.57 7.83 -4.59
CA TRP A 70 -3.51 8.46 -5.48
C TRP A 70 -4.37 9.46 -4.70
N ASN A 71 -4.41 10.72 -5.14
CA ASN A 71 -5.27 11.74 -4.54
C ASN A 71 -6.61 11.93 -5.29
N GLY A 72 -6.84 11.18 -6.38
CA GLY A 72 -7.99 11.35 -7.27
C GLY A 72 -7.61 11.81 -8.68
N SER A 73 -6.55 12.59 -8.82
CA SER A 73 -6.06 13.10 -10.10
C SER A 73 -4.64 12.62 -10.44
N ASP A 74 -3.78 12.51 -9.44
CA ASP A 74 -2.35 12.29 -9.59
C ASP A 74 -1.79 11.38 -8.49
N TRP A 75 -0.64 10.80 -8.82
CA TRP A 75 0.20 10.12 -7.86
C TRP A 75 1.09 11.13 -7.15
N VAL A 76 0.87 11.31 -5.85
CA VAL A 76 1.65 12.22 -5.01
C VAL A 76 2.54 11.44 -4.06
N ASN A 77 3.73 11.96 -3.76
CA ASN A 77 4.67 11.34 -2.83
C ASN A 77 3.98 11.06 -1.48
N PHE A 78 4.21 9.86 -0.95
CA PHE A 78 3.61 9.40 0.27
C PHE A 78 4.50 8.41 1.02
N GLU A 79 4.45 8.49 2.34
CA GLU A 79 5.12 7.59 3.26
C GLU A 79 4.15 7.15 4.34
N ILE A 80 4.25 5.89 4.74
CA ILE A 80 3.35 5.29 5.70
C ILE A 80 4.04 4.30 6.62
N ASP A 81 3.61 4.29 7.88
CA ASP A 81 3.99 3.26 8.85
C ASP A 81 3.13 2.01 8.61
N LEU A 82 3.78 0.86 8.44
CA LEU A 82 3.13 -0.43 8.23
C LEU A 82 2.20 -0.82 9.38
N ARG A 83 2.42 -0.30 10.60
CA ARG A 83 1.57 -0.52 11.78
C ARG A 83 0.19 0.12 11.65
N LYS A 84 0.04 1.13 10.80
CA LYS A 84 -1.24 1.79 10.54
C LYS A 84 -2.08 1.05 9.50
N ILE A 85 -1.46 0.16 8.74
CA ILE A 85 -2.13 -0.65 7.74
C ILE A 85 -2.92 -1.75 8.47
N ASP A 86 -4.20 -1.83 8.15
CA ASP A 86 -5.10 -2.87 8.63
C ASP A 86 -5.16 -4.01 7.62
N ASN A 87 -5.50 -3.66 6.38
CA ASN A 87 -5.65 -4.59 5.28
C ASN A 87 -5.02 -4.00 4.01
N PHE A 88 -4.62 -4.84 3.09
CA PHE A 88 -4.11 -4.43 1.79
C PHE A 88 -4.45 -5.46 0.71
N ILE A 89 -4.50 -5.02 -0.54
CA ILE A 89 -4.65 -5.88 -1.70
C ILE A 89 -3.90 -5.26 -2.87
N CYS A 90 -3.16 -6.07 -3.62
CA CYS A 90 -2.45 -5.59 -4.81
C CYS A 90 -2.94 -6.26 -6.08
N TYR A 91 -2.91 -5.49 -7.16
CA TYR A 91 -3.31 -5.89 -8.49
C TYR A 91 -2.10 -5.90 -9.43
N ILE A 92 -2.13 -6.78 -10.43
CA ILE A 92 -1.13 -6.85 -11.49
C ILE A 92 -1.20 -5.61 -12.38
#